data_AF-A0AAE5CNH3-F1
#
_entry.id   AF-A0AAE5CNH3-F1
#
_cell.length_a   1.000
_cell.length_b   1.000
_cell.length_c   1.000
_cell.angle_alpha   90.00
_cell.angle_beta   90.00
_cell.angle_gamma   90.00
#
_symmetry.space_group_name_H-M   'P 1'
#
loop_
_entity.id
_entity.type
_entity.pdbx_description
1 polymer ?
#
loop_
_entity_poly.entity_id
_entity_poly.type
_entity_poly.pdbx_seq_one_letter_code
_entity_poly.pdbx_strand_id
1 'polypeptide(L)'
;MWEILWAIGVILALVLAPRLLGDAIAYIVYFIRQLICLLFDSVRSALTRPHRQHEQIDGQTRTLTGTRSSRVASHRASRPALPYECKPYLLTLAERHFLDALREVVHDDIHICPQVAFGAVLKVTAAGWDYFRYWNKVKAKRIDFLLCDRRTLTPLRS
;
A
#
# COMPACT_ATOMS: atom_id res chain seq x y z
N MET A 1 33.94 -47.46 40.34
CA MET A 1 33.43 -46.14 40.78
C MET A 1 33.58 -45.05 39.72
N TRP A 2 34.63 -45.09 38.88
CA TRP A 2 34.86 -44.15 37.76
C TRP A 2 33.86 -44.29 36.58
N GLU A 3 33.43 -45.51 36.23
CA GLU A 3 32.48 -45.77 35.12
C GLU A 3 31.11 -45.08 35.30
N ILE A 4 30.65 -44.95 36.55
CA ILE A 4 29.35 -44.32 36.87
C ILE A 4 29.43 -42.80 36.68
N LEU A 5 30.59 -42.19 36.96
CA LEU A 5 30.81 -40.76 36.79
C LEU A 5 30.87 -40.36 35.31
N TRP A 6 31.45 -41.22 34.47
CA TRP A 6 31.46 -41.00 33.02
C TRP A 6 30.06 -41.13 32.40
N ALA A 7 29.28 -42.14 32.83
CA ALA A 7 27.90 -42.34 32.38
C ALA A 7 26.97 -41.17 32.77
N ILE A 8 27.10 -40.64 33.99
CA ILE A 8 26.33 -39.47 34.43
C ILE A 8 26.71 -38.22 33.63
N GLY A 9 27.99 -38.02 33.32
CA GLY A 9 28.46 -36.90 32.50
C GLY A 9 27.90 -36.92 31.07
N VAL A 10 27.85 -38.10 30.45
CA VAL A 10 27.29 -38.29 29.10
C VAL A 10 25.78 -38.07 29.08
N ILE A 11 25.05 -38.59 30.09
CA ILE A 11 23.60 -38.37 30.22
C ILE A 11 23.30 -36.90 30.51
N LEU A 12 24.08 -36.24 31.35
CA LEU A 12 23.94 -34.80 31.62
C LEU A 12 24.21 -33.98 30.35
N ALA A 13 25.22 -34.32 29.55
CA ALA A 13 25.50 -33.67 28.27
C ALA A 13 24.38 -33.90 27.24
N LEU A 14 23.85 -35.12 27.12
CA LEU A 14 22.74 -35.46 26.22
C LEU A 14 21.41 -34.82 26.62
N VAL A 15 21.18 -34.59 27.91
CA VAL A 15 19.95 -33.98 28.44
C VAL A 15 20.04 -32.45 28.50
N LEU A 16 21.23 -31.88 28.64
CA LEU A 16 21.45 -30.42 28.74
C LEU A 16 21.72 -29.76 27.37
N ALA A 17 22.34 -30.46 26.42
CA ALA A 17 22.60 -29.95 25.07
C ALA A 17 21.34 -29.55 24.26
N PRO A 18 20.23 -30.34 24.23
CA PRO A 18 19.02 -29.93 23.52
C PRO A 18 18.21 -28.83 24.25
N ARG A 19 18.46 -28.60 25.55
CA ARG A 19 17.83 -27.52 26.31
C ARG A 19 18.44 -26.16 26.01
N LEU A 20 19.77 -26.10 25.89
CA LEU A 20 20.48 -24.91 25.39
C LEU A 20 20.18 -24.63 23.91
N LEU A 21 19.97 -25.67 23.10
CA LEU A 21 19.60 -25.55 21.69
C LEU A 21 18.17 -25.00 21.52
N GLY A 22 17.23 -25.41 22.38
CA GLY A 22 15.85 -24.91 22.38
C GLY A 22 15.77 -23.42 22.70
N ASP A 23 16.48 -22.98 23.74
CA ASP A 23 16.55 -21.56 24.12
C ASP A 23 17.25 -20.73 23.04
N ALA A 24 18.35 -21.23 22.46
CA ALA A 24 19.04 -20.57 21.35
C ALA A 24 18.14 -20.42 20.12
N ILE A 25 17.37 -21.45 19.76
CA ILE A 25 16.38 -21.39 18.67
C ILE A 25 15.27 -20.39 19.00
N ALA A 26 14.76 -20.37 20.23
CA ALA A 26 13.76 -19.39 20.66
C ALA A 26 14.30 -17.95 20.57
N TYR A 27 15.55 -17.71 20.96
CA TYR A 27 16.23 -16.42 20.79
C TYR A 27 16.41 -16.05 19.32
N ILE A 28 16.81 -17.00 18.47
CA ILE A 28 16.98 -16.77 17.02
C ILE A 28 15.64 -16.43 16.38
N VAL A 29 14.57 -17.16 16.69
CA VAL A 29 13.22 -16.87 16.17
C VAL A 29 12.71 -15.52 16.67
N TYR A 30 12.93 -15.19 17.95
CA TYR A 30 12.57 -13.88 18.49
C TYR A 30 13.36 -12.75 17.83
N PHE A 31 14.65 -12.95 17.59
CA PHE A 31 15.53 -11.98 16.92
C PHE A 31 15.13 -11.79 15.45
N ILE A 32 14.83 -12.87 14.72
CA ILE A 32 14.33 -12.80 13.34
C ILE A 32 12.99 -12.07 13.31
N ARG A 33 12.06 -12.38 14.23
CA ARG A 33 10.78 -11.68 14.36
C ARG A 33 11.01 -10.18 14.64
N GLN A 34 11.91 -9.84 15.55
CA GLN A 34 12.21 -8.46 15.91
C GLN A 34 12.88 -7.72 14.75
N LEU A 35 13.78 -8.37 14.01
CA LEU A 35 14.43 -7.82 12.82
C LEU A 35 13.41 -7.58 11.71
N ILE A 36 12.51 -8.54 11.44
CA ILE A 36 11.42 -8.37 10.48
C ILE A 36 10.51 -7.23 10.93
N CYS A 37 10.10 -7.16 12.21
CA CYS A 37 9.32 -6.04 12.72
C CYS A 37 10.05 -4.71 12.56
N LEU A 38 11.35 -4.62 12.86
CA LEU A 38 12.14 -3.39 12.68
C LEU A 38 12.31 -3.02 11.21
N LEU A 39 12.45 -3.98 10.30
CA LEU A 39 12.48 -3.73 8.86
C LEU A 39 11.12 -3.21 8.38
N PHE A 40 10.02 -3.85 8.79
CA PHE A 40 8.67 -3.38 8.48
C PHE A 40 8.36 -2.02 9.09
N ASP A 41 8.77 -1.76 10.34
CA ASP A 41 8.59 -0.47 11.01
C ASP A 41 9.50 0.61 10.43
N SER A 42 10.70 0.27 9.94
CA SER A 42 11.58 1.20 9.23
C SER A 42 11.00 1.56 7.85
N VAL A 43 10.51 0.57 7.11
CA VAL A 43 9.78 0.76 5.83
C VAL A 43 8.49 1.56 6.08
N ARG A 44 7.72 1.21 7.11
CA ARG A 44 6.49 1.92 7.48
C ARG A 44 6.81 3.34 7.93
N SER A 45 7.83 3.55 8.77
CA SER A 45 8.29 4.86 9.22
C SER A 45 8.76 5.71 8.05
N ALA A 46 9.46 5.12 7.07
CA ALA A 46 9.83 5.77 5.82
C ALA A 46 8.59 6.14 4.97
N LEU A 47 7.56 5.29 4.95
CA LEU A 47 6.28 5.52 4.23
C LEU A 47 5.29 6.42 4.97
N THR A 48 5.40 6.54 6.30
CA THR A 48 4.54 7.39 7.14
C THR A 48 5.22 8.69 7.54
N ARG A 49 6.41 9.01 7.02
CA ARG A 49 6.91 10.39 7.13
C ARG A 49 5.83 11.27 6.50
N PRO A 50 5.14 12.12 7.27
CA PRO A 50 4.18 13.04 6.68
C PRO A 50 4.99 13.92 5.76
N HIS A 51 4.88 13.68 4.46
CA HIS A 51 5.68 14.36 3.46
C HIS A 51 5.15 15.78 3.37
N ARG A 52 5.67 16.64 4.26
CA ARG A 52 5.38 18.06 4.41
C ARG A 52 6.01 18.86 3.24
N GLN A 53 5.99 18.31 2.02
CA GLN A 53 6.58 18.88 0.80
C GLN A 53 5.56 19.54 -0.14
N HIS A 54 4.34 19.80 0.34
CA HIS A 54 3.35 20.58 -0.43
C HIS A 54 3.82 22.02 -0.76
N GLU A 55 4.99 22.47 -0.33
CA GLU A 55 5.41 23.88 -0.44
C GLU A 55 6.44 24.18 -1.55
N GLN A 56 6.96 23.19 -2.29
CA GLN A 56 8.12 23.44 -3.17
C GLN A 56 7.88 23.31 -4.68
N ILE A 57 6.67 22.98 -5.14
CA ILE A 57 6.31 22.97 -6.58
C ILE A 57 5.54 24.25 -6.98
N ASP A 58 5.40 25.24 -6.09
CA ASP A 58 4.69 26.50 -6.35
C ASP A 58 5.48 27.52 -7.20
N GLY A 59 6.68 27.16 -7.68
CA GLY A 59 7.54 28.05 -8.47
C GLY A 59 7.32 28.05 -9.97
N GLN A 60 6.77 26.96 -10.56
CA GLN A 60 6.81 26.78 -12.04
C GLN A 60 5.46 26.83 -12.75
N THR A 61 4.32 26.80 -12.04
CA THR A 61 2.99 26.68 -12.69
C THR A 61 2.26 28.02 -12.86
N ARG A 62 2.95 29.17 -12.72
CA ARG A 62 2.33 30.51 -12.84
C ARG A 62 2.12 31.01 -14.29
N THR A 63 2.37 30.21 -15.31
CA THR A 63 2.34 30.66 -16.71
C THR A 63 1.50 29.79 -17.64
N LEU A 64 0.27 29.43 -17.26
CA LEU A 64 -0.76 29.00 -18.23
C LEU A 64 -2.14 29.52 -17.82
N THR A 65 -2.30 30.84 -17.82
CA THR A 65 -3.61 31.51 -17.75
C THR A 65 -3.94 32.12 -19.12
N GLY A 66 -5.01 31.63 -19.74
CA GLY A 66 -5.63 32.17 -20.97
C GLY A 66 -6.24 31.02 -21.76
N THR A 67 -7.53 30.94 -22.09
CA THR A 67 -8.46 32.02 -22.45
C THR A 67 -9.91 31.51 -22.36
N ARG A 68 -10.78 32.31 -21.73
CA ARG A 68 -12.26 32.41 -21.80
C ARG A 68 -13.08 31.30 -22.52
N SER A 69 -14.09 30.80 -21.80
CA SER A 69 -15.43 30.56 -22.37
C SER A 69 -16.51 31.14 -21.46
N SER A 70 -16.68 32.45 -21.59
CA SER A 70 -17.79 33.23 -21.06
C SER A 70 -19.00 33.04 -21.98
N ARG A 71 -19.87 32.04 -21.71
CA ARG A 71 -21.19 31.96 -22.39
C ARG A 71 -22.28 31.11 -21.71
N VAL A 72 -22.16 30.77 -20.42
CA VAL A 72 -23.26 30.13 -19.66
C VAL A 72 -23.40 30.78 -18.28
N ALA A 73 -23.81 32.05 -18.26
CA ALA A 73 -24.14 32.77 -17.03
C ALA A 73 -25.62 33.18 -17.10
N SER A 74 -26.52 32.43 -16.44
CA SER A 74 -27.86 32.95 -16.13
C SER A 74 -28.70 32.16 -15.12
N HIS A 75 -28.34 30.94 -14.67
CA HIS A 75 -29.22 30.20 -13.73
C HIS A 75 -28.47 29.34 -12.70
N ARG A 76 -27.52 29.95 -11.97
CA ARG A 76 -26.99 29.37 -10.73
C ARG A 76 -27.34 30.31 -9.58
N ALA A 77 -28.60 30.23 -9.14
CA ALA A 77 -28.98 30.68 -7.81
C ALA A 77 -27.93 30.16 -6.82
N SER A 78 -27.49 31.05 -5.93
CA SER A 78 -26.42 30.88 -4.94
C SER A 78 -26.57 29.58 -4.14
N ARG A 79 -26.07 28.47 -4.68
CA ARG A 79 -25.89 27.25 -3.91
C ARG A 79 -24.79 27.53 -2.90
N PRO A 80 -24.99 27.21 -1.61
CA PRO A 80 -23.94 27.36 -0.62
C PRO A 80 -22.70 26.64 -1.12
N ALA A 81 -21.54 27.30 -1.01
CA ALA A 81 -20.27 26.69 -1.35
C ALA A 81 -20.12 25.43 -0.49
N LEU A 82 -19.99 24.27 -1.13
CA LEU A 82 -19.73 23.03 -0.42
C LEU A 82 -18.28 23.08 0.12
N PRO A 83 -17.98 22.47 1.28
CA PRO A 83 -16.66 22.50 1.90
C PRO A 83 -15.69 21.53 1.21
N TYR A 84 -15.57 21.63 -0.11
CA TYR A 84 -14.73 20.75 -0.93
C TYR A 84 -13.85 21.60 -1.85
N GLU A 85 -12.55 21.29 -1.84
CA GLU A 85 -11.57 21.87 -2.74
C GLU A 85 -10.97 20.78 -3.62
N CYS A 86 -10.61 21.14 -4.86
CA CYS A 86 -9.91 20.22 -5.74
C CYS A 86 -8.47 20.04 -5.22
N LYS A 87 -8.06 18.78 -5.04
CA LYS A 87 -6.65 18.48 -4.74
C LYS A 87 -5.80 18.90 -5.95
N PRO A 88 -4.63 19.53 -5.74
CA PRO A 88 -3.74 19.95 -6.84
C PRO A 88 -3.14 18.75 -7.58
N TYR A 89 -2.99 17.62 -6.90
CA TYR A 89 -2.40 16.40 -7.45
C TYR A 89 -3.24 15.17 -7.10
N LEU A 90 -3.33 14.24 -8.04
CA LEU A 90 -4.00 12.95 -7.85
C LEU A 90 -3.14 11.92 -7.11
N LEU A 91 -1.83 11.92 -7.41
CA LEU A 91 -0.83 10.99 -6.88
C LEU A 91 0.14 11.74 -5.98
N THR A 92 0.57 11.07 -4.92
CA THR A 92 1.74 11.47 -4.12
C THR A 92 3.02 11.38 -4.95
N LEU A 93 4.10 12.01 -4.47
CA LEU A 93 5.40 11.94 -5.12
C LEU A 93 5.91 10.49 -5.26
N ALA A 94 5.77 9.69 -4.20
CA ALA A 94 6.18 8.29 -4.20
C ALA A 94 5.36 7.46 -5.21
N GLU A 95 4.05 7.64 -5.25
CA GLU A 95 3.19 6.96 -6.25
C GLU A 95 3.53 7.37 -7.67
N ARG A 96 3.85 8.65 -7.91
CA ARG A 96 4.29 9.12 -9.22
C ARG A 96 5.60 8.44 -9.63
N HIS A 97 6.61 8.42 -8.75
CA HIS A 97 7.87 7.74 -9.05
C HIS A 97 7.68 6.24 -9.32
N PHE A 98 6.82 5.59 -8.54
CA PHE A 98 6.50 4.19 -8.77
C PHE A 98 5.78 3.98 -10.10
N LEU A 99 4.84 4.85 -10.47
CA LEU A 99 4.17 4.80 -11.77
C LEU A 99 5.18 4.93 -12.92
N ASP A 100 6.14 5.83 -12.80
CA ASP A 100 7.16 6.04 -13.82
C ASP A 100 8.06 4.80 -13.96
N ALA A 101 8.53 4.22 -12.85
CA ALA A 101 9.27 2.96 -12.87
C ALA A 101 8.42 1.80 -13.43
N LEU A 102 7.13 1.74 -13.10
CA LEU A 102 6.23 0.71 -13.60
C LEU A 102 6.02 0.81 -15.12
N ARG A 103 6.00 2.02 -15.68
CA ARG A 103 5.91 2.23 -17.13
C ARG A 103 7.13 1.73 -17.90
N GLU A 104 8.31 1.73 -17.28
CA GLU A 104 9.53 1.27 -17.92
C GLU A 104 9.59 -0.26 -18.06
N VAL A 105 8.92 -0.99 -17.16
CA VAL A 105 8.97 -2.46 -17.12
C VAL A 105 7.75 -3.13 -17.73
N VAL A 106 6.66 -2.40 -17.89
CA VAL A 106 5.38 -2.90 -18.41
C VAL A 106 5.35 -2.75 -19.94
N HIS A 107 4.91 -3.79 -20.65
CA HIS A 107 4.78 -3.77 -22.10
C HIS A 107 3.74 -2.75 -22.60
N ASP A 108 3.92 -2.26 -23.83
CA ASP A 108 3.06 -1.21 -24.44
C ASP A 108 1.59 -1.62 -24.62
N ASP A 109 1.29 -2.92 -24.62
CA ASP A 109 -0.05 -3.49 -24.70
C ASP A 109 -0.80 -3.50 -23.36
N ILE A 110 -0.15 -3.01 -22.29
CA ILE A 110 -0.74 -2.92 -20.95
C ILE A 110 -0.97 -1.44 -20.61
N HIS A 111 -2.17 -1.15 -20.09
CA HIS A 111 -2.54 0.15 -19.55
C HIS A 111 -2.47 0.12 -18.02
N ILE A 112 -1.82 1.11 -17.42
CA ILE A 112 -1.71 1.27 -15.97
C ILE A 112 -2.75 2.28 -15.50
N CYS A 113 -3.74 1.82 -14.75
CA CYS A 113 -4.78 2.65 -14.14
C CYS A 113 -4.42 2.94 -12.67
N PRO A 114 -4.03 4.17 -12.31
CA PRO A 114 -3.73 4.50 -10.93
C PRO A 114 -5.00 4.78 -10.11
N GLN A 115 -4.93 4.57 -8.79
CA GLN A 115 -5.96 4.99 -7.83
C GLN A 115 -7.36 4.45 -8.18
N VAL A 116 -7.48 3.19 -8.59
CA VAL A 116 -8.76 2.60 -9.00
C VAL A 116 -9.58 2.22 -7.76
N ALA A 117 -10.84 2.66 -7.67
CA ALA A 117 -11.70 2.22 -6.57
C ALA A 117 -11.95 0.71 -6.64
N PHE A 118 -11.91 0.00 -5.51
CA PHE A 118 -12.20 -1.44 -5.49
C PHE A 118 -13.59 -1.75 -6.07
N GLY A 119 -14.56 -0.85 -5.87
CA GLY A 119 -15.91 -1.00 -6.42
C GLY A 119 -16.01 -0.90 -7.94
N ALA A 120 -14.96 -0.43 -8.62
CA ALA A 120 -14.89 -0.45 -10.08
C ALA A 120 -14.51 -1.83 -10.64
N VAL A 121 -13.90 -2.70 -9.81
CA VAL A 121 -13.37 -4.00 -10.23
C VAL A 121 -14.10 -5.16 -9.54
N LEU A 122 -14.56 -4.97 -8.31
CA LEU A 122 -15.21 -5.99 -7.51
C LEU A 122 -16.73 -5.84 -7.54
N LYS A 123 -17.41 -6.96 -7.80
CA LYS A 123 -18.86 -7.08 -7.67
C LYS A 123 -19.21 -7.77 -6.37
N VAL A 124 -20.05 -7.13 -5.56
CA VAL A 124 -20.62 -7.75 -4.36
C VAL A 124 -21.75 -8.67 -4.81
N THR A 125 -21.67 -9.95 -4.44
CA THR A 125 -22.65 -10.99 -4.81
C THR A 125 -23.71 -11.22 -3.73
N ALA A 126 -23.51 -10.70 -2.53
CA ALA A 126 -24.49 -10.75 -1.44
C ALA A 126 -25.75 -9.95 -1.77
N ALA A 127 -26.88 -10.34 -1.18
CA ALA A 127 -28.16 -9.66 -1.32
C ALA A 127 -28.59 -8.97 -0.01
N GLY A 128 -29.62 -8.12 -0.08
CA GLY A 128 -30.23 -7.49 1.09
C GLY A 128 -29.26 -6.59 1.86
N TRP A 129 -29.32 -6.64 3.20
CA TRP A 129 -28.47 -5.80 4.06
C TRP A 129 -26.97 -6.10 3.82
N ASP A 130 -26.61 -7.37 3.68
CA ASP A 130 -25.22 -7.75 3.54
C ASP A 130 -24.59 -7.16 2.27
N TYR A 131 -25.36 -6.96 1.20
CA TYR A 131 -24.90 -6.19 0.04
C TYR A 131 -24.32 -4.84 0.46
N PHE A 132 -25.10 -4.02 1.19
CA PHE A 132 -24.68 -2.69 1.61
C PHE A 132 -23.49 -2.73 2.58
N ARG A 133 -23.47 -3.71 3.49
CA ARG A 133 -22.37 -3.91 4.42
C ARG A 133 -21.06 -4.16 3.68
N TYR A 134 -21.05 -5.07 2.71
CA TYR A 134 -19.85 -5.39 1.93
C TYR A 134 -19.52 -4.31 0.91
N TRP A 135 -20.51 -3.68 0.28
CA TRP A 135 -20.30 -2.58 -0.65
C TRP A 135 -19.62 -1.39 0.03
N ASN A 136 -20.02 -1.06 1.26
CA ASN A 136 -19.38 0.01 2.03
C ASN A 136 -17.90 -0.29 2.35
N LYS A 137 -17.55 -1.56 2.57
CA LYS A 137 -16.15 -1.97 2.76
C LYS A 137 -15.35 -1.84 1.46
N VAL A 138 -15.95 -2.22 0.34
CA VAL A 138 -15.31 -2.18 -0.99
C VAL A 138 -15.12 -0.74 -1.46
N LYS A 139 -16.16 0.11 -1.41
CA LYS A 139 -16.09 1.49 -1.92
C LYS A 139 -15.07 2.38 -1.20
N ALA A 140 -14.75 2.06 0.05
CA ALA A 140 -13.80 2.81 0.87
C ALA A 140 -12.32 2.52 0.50
N LYS A 141 -12.07 1.48 -0.30
CA LYS A 141 -10.71 1.03 -0.65
C LYS A 141 -10.38 1.36 -2.10
N ARG A 142 -9.10 1.63 -2.35
CA ARG A 142 -8.55 1.87 -3.69
C ARG A 142 -7.34 0.98 -3.94
N ILE A 143 -7.17 0.58 -5.18
CA ILE A 143 -6.01 -0.10 -5.74
C ILE A 143 -5.08 1.02 -6.21
N ASP A 144 -3.82 1.01 -5.76
CA ASP A 144 -2.87 2.06 -6.11
C ASP A 144 -2.55 2.03 -7.61
N PHE A 145 -2.32 0.84 -8.18
CA PHE A 145 -2.09 0.62 -9.61
C PHE A 145 -2.76 -0.68 -10.10
N LEU A 146 -3.63 -0.57 -11.09
CA LEU A 146 -4.28 -1.70 -11.75
C LEU A 146 -3.75 -1.84 -13.18
N LEU A 147 -3.21 -3.01 -13.50
CA LEU A 147 -2.78 -3.34 -14.86
C LEU A 147 -3.96 -3.88 -15.66
N CYS A 148 -4.23 -3.28 -16.80
CA CYS A 148 -5.28 -3.70 -17.71
C CYS A 148 -4.70 -3.99 -19.10
N ASP A 149 -5.31 -4.89 -19.84
CA ASP A 149 -5.11 -4.97 -21.28
C ASP A 149 -5.49 -3.64 -21.93
N ARG A 150 -4.63 -3.10 -22.79
CA ARG A 150 -4.82 -1.76 -23.37
C ARG A 150 -5.98 -1.67 -24.34
N ARG A 151 -6.39 -2.77 -24.97
CA ARG A 151 -7.47 -2.80 -25.96
C ARG A 151 -8.84 -2.99 -25.30
N THR A 152 -8.92 -3.83 -24.27
CA THR A 152 -10.19 -4.20 -23.63
C THR A 152 -10.41 -3.47 -22.31
N LEU A 153 -9.37 -2.85 -21.74
CA LEU A 153 -9.35 -2.28 -20.38
C LEU A 153 -9.74 -3.29 -19.29
N THR A 154 -9.63 -4.59 -19.58
CA THR A 154 -9.90 -5.64 -18.60
C THR A 154 -8.68 -5.83 -17.70
N PRO A 155 -8.87 -5.98 -16.37
CA PRO A 155 -7.79 -6.32 -15.46
C PRO A 155 -7.02 -7.55 -15.94
N LEU A 156 -5.70 -7.47 -15.94
CA LEU A 156 -4.85 -8.64 -16.18
C LEU A 156 -5.03 -9.62 -15.01
N ARG A 157 -5.20 -10.90 -15.35
CA ARG A 157 -5.21 -11.99 -14.37
C ARG A 157 -3.87 -12.71 -14.47
N SER A 158 -3.14 -12.75 -13.35
CA SER A 158 -1.99 -13.64 -13.17
C SER A 158 -2.41 -15.10 -13.08
#